data_AF-A0A177B8R2-F1
#
_entry.id   AF-A0A177B8R2-F1
#
_cell.length_a   1.000
_cell.length_b   1.000
_cell.length_c   1.000
_cell.angle_alpha   90.00
_cell.angle_beta   90.00
_cell.angle_gamma   90.00
#
_symmetry.space_group_name_H-M   'P 1'
#
loop_
_entity.id
_entity.type
_entity.pdbx_description
1 polymer ?
#
loop_
_entity_poly.entity_id
_entity_poly.type
_entity_poly.pdbx_seq_one_letter_code
_entity_poly.pdbx_strand_id
1 'polypeptide(L)'
;MFRPHGVELNAKNMYDGKNNMNALKKEVAVMTTPPHYALFSQDVFLGSEHDYSAFKRNFKSYLGYLKKLLIEETDEESDMRWGMILDSGYMGPDSDTLGLRKYVMNRPSLIEPVDVESHKELASIRGCVERFFGRLKI
;
A
#
# COMPACT_ATOMS: atom_id res chain seq x y z
N MET A 1 21.74 -13.14 -2.51
CA MET A 1 20.36 -13.40 -2.95
C MET A 1 19.82 -14.59 -2.15
N PHE A 2 18.93 -14.37 -1.20
CA PHE A 2 18.32 -15.45 -0.40
C PHE A 2 17.37 -16.25 -1.30
N ARG A 3 17.66 -17.54 -1.51
CA ARG A 3 16.74 -18.47 -2.16
C ARG A 3 16.06 -19.26 -1.05
N PRO A 4 14.76 -19.06 -0.76
CA PRO A 4 14.07 -19.88 0.20
C PRO A 4 14.16 -21.34 -0.24
N HIS A 5 14.64 -22.20 0.66
CA HIS A 5 14.57 -23.64 0.48
C HIS A 5 13.10 -24.04 0.63
N GLY A 6 12.48 -24.47 -0.47
CA GLY A 6 11.11 -24.95 -0.49
C GLY A 6 10.84 -25.75 -1.75
N VAL A 7 9.70 -26.45 -1.78
CA VAL A 7 9.17 -27.08 -2.99
C VAL A 7 9.04 -25.99 -4.06
N GLU A 8 9.41 -26.28 -5.31
CA GLU A 8 9.39 -25.33 -6.43
C GLU A 8 8.07 -24.52 -6.51
N LEU A 9 6.96 -25.17 -6.18
CA LEU A 9 5.63 -24.56 -6.09
C LEU A 9 5.58 -23.39 -5.09
N ASN A 10 6.18 -23.54 -3.91
CA ASN A 10 6.21 -22.50 -2.88
C ASN A 10 7.12 -21.34 -3.28
N ALA A 11 8.23 -21.64 -3.97
CA ALA A 11 9.09 -20.60 -4.52
C ALA A 11 8.34 -19.76 -5.57
N LYS A 12 7.59 -20.39 -6.48
CA LYS A 12 6.75 -19.66 -7.46
C LYS A 12 5.69 -18.80 -6.77
N ASN A 13 5.01 -19.32 -5.77
CA ASN A 13 3.97 -18.60 -5.05
C ASN A 13 4.51 -17.40 -4.26
N MET A 14 5.73 -17.47 -3.73
CA MET A 14 6.34 -16.36 -3.00
C MET A 14 7.07 -15.37 -3.90
N TYR A 15 7.27 -15.68 -5.19
CA TYR A 15 8.06 -14.83 -6.06
C TYR A 15 7.30 -13.57 -6.47
N ASP A 16 7.81 -12.42 -6.03
CA ASP A 16 7.41 -11.10 -6.50
C ASP A 16 8.25 -10.74 -7.73
N GLY A 17 7.61 -10.77 -8.91
CA GLY A 17 8.25 -10.45 -10.17
C GLY A 17 8.66 -8.98 -10.32
N LYS A 18 8.06 -8.06 -9.56
CA LYS A 18 8.40 -6.63 -9.61
C LYS A 18 9.74 -6.37 -8.92
N ASN A 19 9.93 -6.97 -7.74
CA ASN A 19 11.13 -6.80 -6.93
C ASN A 19 12.16 -7.92 -7.11
N ASN A 20 11.87 -8.91 -7.98
CA ASN A 20 12.71 -10.06 -8.28
C ASN A 20 13.14 -10.85 -7.02
N MET A 21 12.24 -10.99 -6.05
CA MET A 21 12.53 -11.61 -4.76
C MET A 21 11.41 -12.54 -4.30
N ASN A 22 11.74 -13.51 -3.45
CA ASN A 22 10.73 -14.31 -2.77
C ASN A 22 10.33 -13.61 -1.48
N ALA A 23 9.06 -13.22 -1.38
CA ALA A 23 8.57 -12.41 -0.29
C ALA A 23 7.17 -12.81 0.14
N LEU A 24 6.88 -12.41 1.38
CA LEU A 24 5.53 -12.20 1.86
C LEU A 24 5.31 -10.69 1.93
N LYS A 25 4.17 -10.23 1.43
CA LYS A 25 3.78 -8.83 1.39
C LYS A 25 2.75 -8.54 2.49
N LYS A 26 2.72 -7.30 2.96
CA LYS A 26 1.78 -6.85 3.98
C LYS A 26 1.48 -5.38 3.77
N GLU A 27 0.22 -4.99 3.92
CA GLU A 27 -0.17 -3.58 3.89
C GLU A 27 -0.13 -3.00 5.30
N VAL A 28 0.46 -1.81 5.42
CA VAL A 28 0.55 -1.05 6.67
C VAL A 28 0.12 0.37 6.37
N ALA A 29 -0.77 0.91 7.20
CA ALA A 29 -1.07 2.35 7.17
C ALA A 29 -0.19 3.07 8.19
N VAL A 30 0.39 4.19 7.77
CA VAL A 30 1.29 5.01 8.58
C VAL A 30 0.77 6.44 8.55
N MET A 31 0.80 7.12 9.70
CA MET A 31 0.45 8.54 9.78
C MET A 31 1.37 9.37 8.89
N THR A 32 0.80 10.29 8.14
CA THR A 32 1.56 11.23 7.30
C THR A 32 2.25 12.31 8.10
N THR A 33 1.83 12.54 9.35
CA THR A 33 2.43 13.52 10.26
C THR A 33 3.40 12.86 11.24
N PRO A 34 4.51 13.55 11.60
CA PRO A 34 5.39 13.10 12.67
C PRO A 34 4.61 12.86 13.98
N PRO A 35 4.94 11.80 14.73
CA PRO A 35 6.09 10.92 14.57
C PRO A 35 5.86 9.68 13.66
N HIS A 36 4.89 9.71 12.74
CA HIS A 36 4.60 8.65 11.75
C HIS A 36 4.25 7.28 12.36
N TYR A 37 3.27 7.24 13.26
CA TYR A 37 2.83 5.98 13.85
C TYR A 37 2.15 5.05 12.84
N ALA A 38 2.35 3.74 13.00
CA ALA A 38 1.58 2.73 12.30
C ALA A 38 0.15 2.67 12.87
N LEU A 39 -0.86 2.89 12.02
CA LEU A 39 -2.27 2.88 12.39
C LEU A 39 -2.86 1.48 12.36
N PHE A 40 -2.53 0.71 11.33
CA PHE A 40 -2.96 -0.68 11.20
C PHE A 40 -2.02 -1.49 10.32
N SER A 41 -2.15 -2.82 10.41
CA SER A 41 -1.39 -3.77 9.62
C SER A 41 -2.32 -4.92 9.19
N GLN A 42 -2.57 -5.04 7.88
CA GLN A 42 -3.47 -6.06 7.30
C GLN A 42 -2.82 -7.43 7.27
N ASP A 43 -3.56 -8.52 7.07
CA ASP A 43 -2.93 -9.85 6.99
C ASP A 43 -1.88 -9.95 5.86
N VAL A 44 -0.93 -10.85 6.10
CA VAL A 44 0.18 -11.12 5.18
C VAL A 44 -0.34 -11.87 3.96
N PHE A 45 0.17 -11.53 2.78
CA PHE A 45 -0.16 -12.16 1.52
C PHE A 45 1.09 -12.54 0.71
N LEU A 46 0.90 -13.35 -0.33
CA LEU A 46 2.00 -13.91 -1.11
C LEU A 46 2.66 -12.86 -2.01
N GLY A 47 3.97 -12.99 -2.22
CA GLY A 47 4.74 -12.14 -3.15
C GLY A 47 4.17 -12.13 -4.57
N SER A 48 3.65 -13.26 -5.05
CA SER A 48 3.04 -13.38 -6.38
C SER A 48 1.65 -12.77 -6.49
N GLU A 49 0.96 -12.50 -5.37
CA GLU A 49 -0.39 -11.93 -5.42
C GLU A 49 -0.33 -10.46 -5.85
N HIS A 50 -1.13 -10.08 -6.84
CA HIS A 50 -1.15 -8.70 -7.34
C HIS A 50 -1.67 -7.72 -6.28
N ASP A 51 -1.02 -6.57 -6.13
CA ASP A 51 -1.35 -5.62 -5.06
C ASP A 51 -2.81 -5.13 -5.15
N TYR A 52 -3.34 -4.96 -6.36
CA TYR A 52 -4.78 -4.64 -6.54
C TYR A 52 -5.71 -5.74 -6.02
N SER A 53 -5.35 -7.02 -6.13
CA SER A 53 -6.17 -8.12 -5.60
C SER A 53 -6.20 -8.09 -4.07
N ALA A 54 -5.05 -7.82 -3.44
CA ALA A 54 -4.97 -7.64 -1.99
C ALA A 54 -5.80 -6.43 -1.53
N PHE A 55 -5.70 -5.30 -2.22
CA PHE A 55 -6.52 -4.11 -1.97
C PHE A 55 -8.03 -4.41 -2.02
N LYS A 56 -8.49 -5.14 -3.04
CA LYS A 56 -9.89 -5.56 -3.17
C LYS A 56 -10.35 -6.51 -2.07
N ARG A 57 -9.46 -7.35 -1.56
CA ARG A 57 -9.79 -8.20 -0.41
C ARG A 57 -9.94 -7.37 0.86
N ASN A 58 -9.08 -6.37 1.03
CA ASN A 58 -8.92 -5.65 2.28
C ASN A 58 -9.75 -4.36 2.39
N PHE A 59 -10.40 -3.89 1.31
CA PHE A 59 -10.99 -2.54 1.28
C PHE A 59 -12.00 -2.25 2.39
N LYS A 60 -12.77 -3.25 2.82
CA LYS A 60 -13.78 -3.10 3.88
C LYS A 60 -13.15 -2.65 5.20
N SER A 61 -11.92 -3.10 5.48
CA SER A 61 -11.17 -2.68 6.66
C SER A 61 -10.89 -1.18 6.63
N TYR A 62 -10.60 -0.60 5.46
CA TYR A 62 -10.32 0.83 5.31
C TYR A 62 -11.55 1.69 5.62
N LEU A 63 -12.76 1.22 5.32
CA LEU A 63 -14.00 1.99 5.53
C LEU A 63 -14.20 2.40 7.00
N GLY A 64 -13.71 1.59 7.94
CA GLY A 64 -13.74 1.94 9.36
C GLY A 64 -12.77 3.07 9.71
N TYR A 65 -11.56 3.04 9.14
CA TYR A 65 -10.52 4.05 9.37
C TYR A 65 -10.79 5.38 8.68
N LEU A 66 -11.57 5.36 7.59
CA LEU A 66 -11.91 6.56 6.86
C LEU A 66 -13.01 7.37 7.52
N LYS A 67 -13.68 6.87 8.57
CA LYS A 67 -14.72 7.64 9.26
C LYS A 67 -14.12 8.95 9.80
N LYS A 68 -14.76 10.05 9.45
CA LYS A 68 -14.45 11.38 9.97
C LYS A 68 -14.77 11.44 11.46
N LEU A 69 -14.00 12.22 12.20
CA LEU A 69 -14.37 12.65 13.53
C LEU A 69 -15.45 13.74 13.43
N LEU A 70 -16.25 13.93 14.49
CA LEU A 70 -17.30 14.97 14.53
C LEU A 70 -16.77 16.38 14.23
N ILE A 71 -15.52 16.67 14.56
CA ILE A 71 -14.88 17.97 14.27
C ILE A 71 -14.45 18.13 12.80
N GLU A 72 -14.30 17.01 12.09
CA GLU A 72 -13.95 16.96 10.67
C GLU A 72 -15.19 16.89 9.77
N GLU A 73 -16.37 16.67 10.36
CA GLU A 73 -17.63 16.72 9.67
C GLU A 73 -17.94 18.18 9.29
N THR A 74 -18.27 18.37 8.02
CA THR A 74 -18.75 19.64 7.49
C THR A 74 -20.21 19.45 7.09
N ASP A 75 -21.06 20.45 7.36
CA ASP A 75 -22.50 20.38 7.09
C ASP A 75 -22.83 20.16 5.59
N GLU A 76 -21.85 20.35 4.70
CA GLU A 76 -21.99 20.25 3.24
C GLU A 76 -21.70 18.85 2.68
N GLU A 77 -21.07 17.94 3.42
CA GLU A 77 -20.73 16.60 2.92
C GLU A 77 -21.68 15.52 3.44
N SER A 78 -22.37 14.82 2.53
CA SER A 78 -23.25 13.70 2.89
C SER A 78 -22.51 12.42 3.28
N ASP A 79 -21.24 12.26 2.90
CA ASP A 79 -20.44 11.08 3.24
C ASP A 79 -19.54 11.36 4.44
N MET A 80 -19.79 10.65 5.53
CA MET A 80 -19.06 10.76 6.80
C MET A 80 -17.68 10.08 6.77
N ARG A 81 -17.15 9.77 5.59
CA ARG A 81 -15.86 9.09 5.42
C ARG A 81 -14.94 9.85 4.50
N TRP A 82 -13.68 10.04 4.87
CA TRP A 82 -12.61 10.52 4.00
C TRP A 82 -12.48 9.68 2.73
N GLY A 83 -12.02 10.32 1.65
CA GLY A 83 -11.63 9.62 0.44
C GLY A 83 -10.16 9.17 0.46
N MET A 84 -9.84 8.19 -0.38
CA MET A 84 -8.47 7.72 -0.56
C MET A 84 -7.88 8.28 -1.84
N ILE A 85 -6.68 8.84 -1.74
CA ILE A 85 -5.84 9.14 -2.91
C ILE A 85 -5.03 7.88 -3.21
N LEU A 86 -5.13 7.39 -4.45
CA LEU A 86 -4.56 6.11 -4.89
C LEU A 86 -3.78 6.28 -6.19
N ASP A 87 -2.83 5.38 -6.42
CA ASP A 87 -2.23 5.20 -7.74
C ASP A 87 -3.27 4.67 -8.74
N SER A 88 -3.08 4.99 -10.02
CA SER A 88 -3.99 4.62 -11.12
C SER A 88 -4.25 3.10 -11.20
N GLY A 89 -3.27 2.28 -10.81
CA GLY A 89 -3.39 0.81 -10.76
C GLY A 89 -4.39 0.28 -9.73
N TYR A 90 -4.87 1.10 -8.79
CA TYR A 90 -5.85 0.71 -7.76
C TYR A 90 -7.27 1.21 -8.03
N MET A 91 -7.50 1.90 -9.14
CA MET A 91 -8.83 2.46 -9.42
C MET A 91 -9.86 1.36 -9.69
N GLY A 92 -9.62 0.55 -10.73
CA GLY A 92 -10.56 -0.46 -11.24
C GLY A 92 -12.04 -0.05 -11.22
N PRO A 93 -12.98 -1.00 -11.28
CA PRO A 93 -14.41 -0.68 -11.24
C PRO A 93 -14.88 -0.41 -9.81
N ASP A 94 -15.96 0.35 -9.64
CA ASP A 94 -16.51 0.65 -8.31
C ASP A 94 -17.15 -0.55 -7.62
N SER A 95 -17.58 -1.55 -8.40
CA SER A 95 -18.06 -2.84 -7.89
C SER A 95 -16.99 -3.57 -7.07
N ASP A 96 -15.71 -3.34 -7.35
CA ASP A 96 -14.60 -4.02 -6.69
C ASP A 96 -14.34 -3.47 -5.28
N THR A 97 -14.72 -2.21 -5.02
CA THR A 97 -14.52 -1.53 -3.73
C THR A 97 -15.72 -0.65 -3.38
N LEU A 98 -16.90 -1.28 -3.28
CA LEU A 98 -18.16 -0.56 -3.13
C LEU A 98 -18.16 0.38 -1.91
N GLY A 99 -18.51 1.65 -2.17
CA GLY A 99 -18.59 2.68 -1.13
C GLY A 99 -17.25 3.28 -0.72
N LEU A 100 -16.14 2.92 -1.36
CA LEU A 100 -14.85 3.59 -1.19
C LEU A 100 -14.74 4.76 -2.16
N ARG A 101 -14.57 5.98 -1.65
CA ARG A 101 -14.28 7.16 -2.47
C ARG A 101 -12.81 7.14 -2.87
N LYS A 102 -12.51 7.04 -4.17
CA LYS A 102 -11.16 6.91 -4.72
C LYS A 102 -10.83 8.13 -5.58
N TYR A 103 -9.66 8.71 -5.37
CA TYR A 103 -9.12 9.82 -6.15
C TYR A 103 -7.77 9.40 -6.73
N VAL A 104 -7.52 9.67 -8.00
CA VAL A 104 -6.22 9.39 -8.62
C VAL A 104 -5.26 10.52 -8.29
N MET A 105 -4.05 10.17 -7.84
CA MET A 105 -2.97 11.15 -7.80
C MET A 105 -2.52 11.47 -9.24
N ASN A 106 -2.95 12.62 -9.76
CA ASN A 106 -2.45 13.08 -11.05
C ASN A 106 -1.00 13.54 -10.88
N ARG A 107 -0.09 12.96 -11.67
CA ARG A 107 1.25 13.54 -11.79
C ARG A 107 1.12 14.93 -12.40
N PRO A 108 1.76 15.96 -11.82
CA PRO A 108 1.75 17.28 -12.44
C PRO A 108 2.37 17.18 -13.83
N SER A 109 1.79 17.90 -14.79
CA SER A 109 2.22 17.90 -16.20
C SER A 109 3.62 18.49 -16.40
N LEU A 110 4.06 19.32 -15.45
CA LEU A 110 5.40 19.88 -15.35
C LEU A 110 5.94 19.54 -13.95
N ILE A 111 7.06 18.84 -13.92
CA ILE A 111 7.84 18.63 -12.70
C ILE A 111 9.01 19.59 -12.80
N GLU A 112 9.12 20.51 -11.85
CA GLU A 112 10.24 21.44 -11.83
C GLU A 112 11.55 20.66 -11.56
N PRO A 113 12.69 21.06 -12.15
CA PRO A 113 13.97 20.37 -11.93
C PRO A 113 14.36 20.26 -10.44
N VAL A 114 13.94 21.22 -9.61
CA VAL A 114 14.16 21.21 -8.16
C VAL A 114 13.41 20.08 -7.46
N ASP A 115 12.20 19.75 -7.91
CA ASP A 115 11.39 18.65 -7.36
C ASP A 115 11.98 17.30 -7.76
N VAL A 116 12.57 17.20 -8.97
CA VAL A 116 13.27 16.00 -9.42
C VAL A 116 14.48 15.72 -8.53
N GLU A 117 15.29 16.75 -8.23
CA GLU A 117 16.50 16.58 -7.44
C GLU A 117 16.17 16.27 -5.97
N SER A 118 15.17 16.95 -5.39
CA SER A 118 14.66 16.63 -4.06
C SER A 118 14.12 15.19 -3.98
N HIS A 119 13.38 14.72 -4.98
CA HIS A 119 12.90 13.35 -5.01
C HIS A 119 14.03 12.32 -5.16
N LYS A 120 15.08 12.63 -5.92
CA LYS A 120 16.27 11.75 -6.02
C LYS A 120 17.00 11.65 -4.70
N GLU A 121 17.16 12.76 -4.00
CA GLU A 121 17.75 12.79 -2.66
C GLU A 121 16.90 11.99 -1.67
N LEU A 122 15.59 12.21 -1.65
CA LEU A 122 14.67 11.42 -0.81
C LEU A 122 14.70 9.94 -1.17
N ALA A 123 14.78 9.59 -2.46
CA ALA A 123 14.88 8.20 -2.90
C ALA A 123 16.21 7.55 -2.50
N SER A 124 17.31 8.30 -2.43
CA SER A 124 18.61 7.79 -1.97
C SER A 124 18.65 7.59 -0.44
N ILE A 125 17.84 8.35 0.30
CA ILE A 125 17.69 8.24 1.76
C ILE A 125 16.68 7.13 2.13
N ARG A 126 15.66 6.88 1.30
CA ARG A 126 14.65 5.83 1.50
C ARG A 126 15.28 4.44 1.32
N GLY A 127 15.79 3.87 2.40
CA GLY A 127 16.14 2.45 2.46
C GLY A 127 14.87 1.59 2.38
N CYS A 128 14.90 0.54 1.56
CA CYS A 128 13.87 -0.49 1.62
C CYS A 128 13.95 -1.14 3.02
N VAL A 129 12.88 -1.04 3.82
CA VAL A 129 12.82 -1.71 5.13
C VAL A 129 12.56 -3.20 4.89
N GLU A 130 13.60 -3.92 4.46
CA GLU A 130 13.57 -5.38 4.28
C GLU A 130 13.73 -6.06 5.64
N ARG A 131 12.61 -6.53 6.23
CA ARG A 131 12.69 -7.52 7.31
C ARG A 131 12.89 -8.91 6.70
N PHE A 132 14.15 -9.35 6.62
CA PHE A 132 14.47 -10.75 6.38
C PHE A 132 13.96 -11.60 7.55
N PHE A 133 12.81 -12.26 7.40
CA PHE A 133 12.44 -13.36 8.31
C PHE A 133 13.28 -14.58 7.98
N GLY A 134 14.48 -14.64 8.56
CA GLY A 134 15.31 -15.83 8.57
C GLY A 134 14.71 -16.93 9.45
N ARG A 135 14.33 -18.04 8.80
CA ARG A 135 14.06 -19.41 9.29
C ARG A 135 12.76 -19.66 10.08
N LEU A 136 11.91 -20.52 9.51
CA LEU A 136 11.39 -21.66 10.27
C LEU A 136 12.15 -22.93 9.82
N LYS A 137 13.05 -23.40 10.68
CA LYS A 137 13.32 -24.83 10.76
C LYS A 137 12.22 -25.41 11.65
N ILE A 138 11.48 -26.38 11.14
CA ILE A 138 10.97 -27.49 11.94
C ILE A 138 11.54 -28.74 11.27
#